data_AF-A0A938MIK1-F1
#
_entry.id   AF-A0A938MIK1-F1
#
_cell.length_a   1.000
_cell.length_b   1.000
_cell.length_c   1.000
_cell.angle_alpha   90.00
_cell.angle_beta   90.00
_cell.angle_gamma   90.00
#
_symmetry.space_group_name_H-M   'P 1'
#
loop_
_entity.id
_entity.type
_entity.pdbx_description
1 polymer ?
#
loop_
_entity_poly.entity_id
_entity_poly.type
_entity_poly.pdbx_seq_one_letter_code
_entity_poly.pdbx_strand_id
1 'polypeptide(L)'
;MWLIILVTLLVFANAIQAPFVWEDKELVLENRFIRSFSSAKFFFLPSYWRECHVAPGMAYKPVTMWSYALDFQLWGLRPWGYHLTNVALHAANALLLFALARGLKLGGSAALATTLLFAVHPLHTETVDWVKNRADLL
;
A
#
# COMPACT_ATOMS: atom_id res chain seq x y z
N MET A 1 14.51 14.28 -5.95
CA MET A 1 14.07 12.88 -5.95
C MET A 1 14.39 12.22 -4.60
N TRP A 2 15.66 12.08 -4.20
CA TRP A 2 16.04 11.51 -2.90
C TRP A 2 15.39 12.18 -1.69
N LEU A 3 15.31 13.51 -1.70
CA LEU A 3 14.65 14.26 -0.62
C LEU A 3 13.18 13.84 -0.42
N ILE A 4 12.44 13.60 -1.50
CA ILE A 4 11.03 13.17 -1.42
C ILE A 4 10.95 11.82 -0.72
N ILE A 5 11.75 10.85 -1.18
CA ILE A 5 11.80 9.50 -0.60
C ILE A 5 12.16 9.56 0.90
N LEU A 6 13.24 10.27 1.24
CA LEU A 6 13.70 10.37 2.62
C LEU A 6 12.66 10.99 3.54
N VAL A 7 12.03 12.10 3.11
CA VAL A 7 10.99 12.76 3.90
C VAL A 7 9.77 11.84 4.07
N THR A 8 9.30 11.18 3.00
CA THR A 8 8.18 10.22 3.09
C THR A 8 8.50 9.09 4.08
N LEU A 9 9.68 8.47 3.96
CA LEU A 9 10.08 7.38 4.85
C LEU A 9 10.15 7.83 6.31
N LEU A 10 10.68 9.03 6.58
CA LEU A 10 10.81 9.55 7.94
C LEU A 10 9.45 9.85 8.58
N VAL A 11 8.52 10.44 7.84
CA VAL A 11 7.19 10.80 8.35
C VAL A 11 6.38 9.55 8.73
N PHE A 12 6.52 8.46 7.96
CA PHE A 12 5.79 7.21 8.18
C PHE A 12 6.63 6.12 8.85
N ALA A 13 7.80 6.45 9.41
CA ALA A 13 8.69 5.48 10.04
C ALA A 13 8.03 4.81 11.26
N ASN A 14 7.14 5.53 11.96
CA ASN A 14 6.38 5.01 13.10
C ASN A 14 5.45 3.85 12.70
N ALA A 15 4.89 3.87 11.48
CA ALA A 15 3.97 2.84 11.00
C ALA A 15 4.63 1.47 10.88
N ILE A 16 5.95 1.42 10.63
CA ILE A 16 6.71 0.17 10.45
C ILE A 16 6.64 -0.74 11.69
N GLN A 17 6.48 -0.17 12.88
CA GLN A 17 6.41 -0.92 14.13
C GLN A 17 4.99 -1.25 14.58
N ALA A 18 3.97 -0.79 13.84
CA ALA A 18 2.59 -1.04 14.20
C ALA A 18 2.22 -2.53 14.01
N PRO A 19 1.39 -3.11 14.90
CA PRO A 19 0.83 -4.44 14.70
C PRO A 19 -0.32 -4.39 13.68
N PHE A 20 -0.71 -5.56 13.17
CA PHE A 20 -1.97 -5.68 12.42
C PHE A 20 -3.17 -5.32 13.30
N VAL A 21 -4.02 -4.41 12.83
CA VAL A 21 -5.20 -3.92 13.55
C VAL A 21 -6.47 -4.08 12.74
N TRP A 22 -7.59 -4.30 13.44
CA TRP A 22 -8.94 -4.41 12.87
C TRP A 22 -8.99 -5.33 11.64
N GLU A 23 -9.44 -4.82 10.48
CA GLU A 23 -9.57 -5.57 9.22
C GLU A 23 -8.26 -6.15 8.67
N ASP A 24 -7.08 -5.70 9.15
CA ASP A 24 -5.80 -6.34 8.77
C ASP A 24 -5.79 -7.82 9.17
N LYS A 25 -6.47 -8.16 10.27
CA LYS A 25 -6.53 -9.55 10.76
C LYS A 25 -7.24 -10.44 9.77
N GLU A 26 -8.42 -10.03 9.31
CA GLU A 26 -9.21 -10.78 8.33
C GLU A 26 -8.48 -10.84 6.98
N LEU A 27 -7.91 -9.71 6.55
CA LEU A 27 -7.24 -9.60 5.24
C LEU A 27 -5.90 -10.32 5.15
N VAL A 28 -5.15 -10.41 6.26
CA VAL A 28 -3.77 -10.91 6.27
C VAL A 28 -3.60 -12.15 7.16
N LEU A 29 -4.13 -12.16 8.38
CA LEU A 29 -3.92 -13.26 9.34
C LEU A 29 -4.84 -14.46 9.06
N GLU A 30 -6.08 -14.22 8.68
CA GLU A 30 -7.10 -15.26 8.48
C GLU A 30 -7.28 -15.62 7.01
N ASN A 31 -6.81 -14.75 6.10
CA ASN A 31 -6.91 -14.96 4.67
C ASN A 31 -6.00 -16.09 4.18
N ARG A 32 -6.57 -17.28 4.01
CA ARG A 32 -5.86 -18.43 3.45
C ARG A 32 -5.36 -18.21 2.02
N PHE A 33 -6.00 -17.34 1.24
CA PHE A 33 -5.67 -17.19 -0.18
C PHE A 33 -4.29 -16.58 -0.39
N ILE A 34 -3.83 -15.70 0.51
CA ILE A 34 -2.51 -15.07 0.38
C ILE A 34 -1.34 -16.01 0.76
N ARG A 35 -1.62 -17.23 1.24
CA ARG A 35 -0.60 -18.17 1.74
C ARG A 35 0.15 -18.93 0.63
N SER A 36 -0.38 -18.99 -0.59
CA SER A 36 0.23 -19.76 -1.70
C SER A 36 0.39 -18.91 -2.96
N PHE A 37 1.49 -19.11 -3.70
CA PHE A 37 1.69 -18.44 -4.99
C PHE A 37 0.77 -18.95 -6.09
N SER A 38 0.30 -20.20 -6.01
CA SER A 38 -0.71 -20.70 -6.94
C SER A 38 -1.99 -19.85 -6.87
N SER A 39 -2.20 -19.15 -5.76
CA SER A 39 -3.30 -18.20 -5.58
C SER A 39 -3.11 -16.88 -6.34
N ALA A 40 -1.91 -16.56 -6.83
CA ALA A 40 -1.66 -15.27 -7.49
C ALA A 40 -2.55 -15.06 -8.72
N LYS A 41 -2.68 -16.09 -9.56
CA LYS A 41 -3.62 -16.09 -10.70
C LYS A 41 -5.07 -16.22 -10.25
N PHE A 42 -5.31 -16.90 -9.13
CA PHE A 42 -6.64 -17.11 -8.57
C PHE A 42 -7.35 -15.79 -8.25
N PHE A 43 -6.63 -14.77 -7.76
CA PHE A 43 -7.24 -13.46 -7.48
C PHE A 43 -7.94 -12.83 -8.70
N PHE A 44 -7.52 -13.17 -9.92
CA PHE A 44 -8.11 -12.63 -11.16
C PHE A 44 -9.18 -13.54 -11.78
N LEU A 45 -9.49 -14.68 -11.14
CA LEU A 45 -10.48 -15.63 -11.66
C LEU A 45 -11.89 -15.34 -11.11
N PRO A 46 -12.95 -15.67 -11.87
CA PRO A 46 -14.34 -15.58 -11.38
C PRO A 46 -14.60 -16.40 -10.12
N SER A 47 -13.80 -17.43 -9.85
CA SER A 47 -13.86 -18.19 -8.59
C SER A 47 -13.56 -17.32 -7.38
N TYR A 48 -12.53 -16.47 -7.44
CA TYR A 48 -12.20 -15.56 -6.35
C TYR A 48 -13.29 -14.51 -6.13
N TRP A 49 -13.89 -13.96 -7.20
CA TRP A 49 -15.05 -13.08 -7.07
C TRP A 49 -16.17 -13.73 -6.25
N ARG A 50 -16.48 -15.02 -6.47
CA ARG A 50 -17.51 -15.73 -5.70
C ARG A 50 -17.09 -15.98 -4.24
N GLU A 51 -15.81 -16.28 -4.01
CA GLU A 51 -15.29 -16.59 -2.68
C GLU A 51 -15.03 -15.35 -1.82
N CYS A 52 -14.73 -14.19 -2.40
CA CYS A 52 -14.45 -12.98 -1.60
C CYS A 52 -15.72 -12.37 -1.00
N HIS A 53 -16.89 -12.58 -1.60
CA HIS A 53 -18.16 -12.01 -1.10
C HIS A 53 -18.78 -12.79 0.08
N VAL A 54 -18.25 -13.99 0.39
CA VAL A 54 -18.70 -14.77 1.55
C VAL A 54 -17.89 -14.49 2.82
N ALA A 55 -16.76 -13.79 2.72
CA ALA A 55 -16.01 -13.30 3.86
C ALA A 55 -16.48 -11.88 4.22
N PRO A 56 -16.90 -11.61 5.47
CA PRO A 56 -17.22 -10.26 5.93
C PRO A 56 -16.08 -9.28 5.62
N GLY A 57 -16.40 -8.05 5.23
CA GLY A 57 -15.40 -7.00 4.99
C GLY A 57 -14.54 -7.15 3.72
N MET A 58 -14.68 -8.25 2.96
CA MET A 58 -13.89 -8.46 1.74
C MET A 58 -14.62 -7.97 0.49
N ALA A 59 -13.94 -7.09 -0.25
CA ALA A 59 -14.33 -6.68 -1.60
C ALA A 59 -13.41 -7.34 -2.63
N TYR A 60 -13.89 -7.47 -3.88
CA TYR A 60 -13.05 -7.94 -4.97
C TYR A 60 -11.99 -6.88 -5.34
N LYS A 61 -10.80 -7.03 -4.76
CA LYS A 61 -9.63 -6.18 -4.98
C LYS A 61 -8.43 -7.06 -5.40
N PRO A 62 -8.41 -7.57 -6.64
CA PRO A 62 -7.50 -8.63 -7.04
C PRO A 62 -6.02 -8.22 -6.97
N VAL A 63 -5.70 -6.98 -7.38
CA VAL A 63 -4.33 -6.44 -7.31
C VAL A 63 -3.87 -6.27 -5.86
N THR A 64 -4.74 -5.76 -4.99
CA THR A 64 -4.44 -5.60 -3.56
C THR A 64 -4.16 -6.96 -2.90
N MET A 65 -5.01 -7.97 -3.14
CA MET A 65 -4.82 -9.30 -2.57
C MET A 65 -3.58 -10.00 -3.11
N TRP A 66 -3.31 -9.82 -4.40
CA TRP A 66 -2.07 -10.29 -5.01
C TRP A 66 -0.85 -9.65 -4.34
N SER A 67 -0.88 -8.35 -4.05
CA SER A 67 0.21 -7.68 -3.33
C SER A 67 0.40 -8.20 -1.90
N TYR A 68 -0.69 -8.57 -1.20
CA TYR A 68 -0.58 -9.20 0.13
C TYR A 68 -0.01 -10.61 0.07
N ALA A 69 -0.30 -11.36 -1.00
CA ALA A 69 0.32 -12.67 -1.23
C ALA A 69 1.82 -12.54 -1.48
N LEU A 70 2.26 -11.52 -2.22
CA LEU A 70 3.67 -11.21 -2.39
C LEU A 70 4.33 -10.85 -1.06
N ASP A 71 3.72 -9.98 -0.26
CA ASP A 71 4.25 -9.65 1.06
C ASP A 71 4.32 -10.85 1.99
N PHE A 72 3.33 -11.75 1.92
CA PHE A 72 3.38 -12.97 2.72
C PHE A 72 4.59 -13.84 2.33
N GLN A 73 4.96 -13.90 1.05
CA GLN A 73 6.13 -14.65 0.62
C GLN A 73 7.45 -14.05 1.06
N LEU A 74 7.55 -12.71 1.05
CA LEU A 74 8.77 -12.00 1.41
C LEU A 74 8.92 -11.89 2.93
N TRP A 75 7.82 -11.62 3.63
CA TRP A 75 7.81 -11.18 5.02
C TRP A 75 7.07 -12.14 5.96
N GLY A 76 6.30 -13.11 5.45
CA GLY A 76 5.46 -13.97 6.28
C GLY A 76 4.35 -13.18 6.95
N LEU A 77 4.07 -13.46 8.23
CA LEU A 77 3.09 -12.72 9.05
C LEU A 77 3.72 -11.57 9.85
N ARG A 78 4.83 -10.99 9.37
CA ARG A 78 5.51 -9.90 10.08
C ARG A 78 4.92 -8.55 9.65
N PRO A 79 4.22 -7.80 10.52
CA PRO A 79 3.50 -6.58 10.15
C PRO A 79 4.39 -5.53 9.47
N TRP A 80 5.63 -5.40 9.94
CA TRP A 80 6.57 -4.40 9.45
C TRP A 80 6.78 -4.45 7.92
N GLY A 81 6.75 -5.65 7.32
CA GLY A 81 6.92 -5.82 5.88
C GLY A 81 5.75 -5.25 5.08
N TYR A 82 4.54 -5.37 5.60
CA TYR A 82 3.33 -4.86 4.97
C TYR A 82 3.25 -3.33 5.06
N HIS A 83 3.60 -2.76 6.22
CA HIS A 83 3.73 -1.31 6.37
C HIS A 83 4.85 -0.75 5.47
N LEU A 84 5.99 -1.43 5.38
CA LEU A 84 7.07 -1.04 4.49
C LEU A 84 6.61 -0.98 3.03
N THR A 85 5.84 -1.97 2.57
CA THR A 85 5.25 -1.96 1.23
C THR A 85 4.30 -0.77 1.03
N ASN A 86 3.44 -0.45 2.00
CA ASN A 86 2.56 0.74 1.91
C ASN A 86 3.37 2.05 1.82
N VAL A 87 4.37 2.24 2.68
CA VAL A 87 5.21 3.44 2.67
C VAL A 87 5.99 3.55 1.35
N ALA A 88 6.48 2.43 0.82
CA ALA A 88 7.16 2.38 -0.47
C ALA A 88 6.22 2.76 -1.64
N LEU A 89 4.97 2.27 -1.63
CA LEU A 89 3.96 2.65 -2.61
C LEU A 89 3.62 4.14 -2.54
N HIS A 90 3.47 4.69 -1.33
CA HIS A 90 3.24 6.14 -1.15
C HIS A 90 4.43 6.99 -1.64
N ALA A 91 5.67 6.54 -1.36
CA ALA A 91 6.86 7.19 -1.91
C ALA A 91 6.88 7.14 -3.45
N ALA A 92 6.49 6.02 -4.05
CA ALA A 92 6.35 5.90 -5.50
C ALA A 92 5.28 6.87 -6.04
N ASN A 93 4.11 6.98 -5.40
CA ASN A 93 3.06 7.92 -5.76
C ASN A 93 3.53 9.39 -5.67
N ALA A 94 4.31 9.74 -4.64
CA ALA A 94 4.92 11.07 -4.54
C ALA A 94 5.92 11.33 -5.68
N LEU A 95 6.72 10.34 -6.07
CA LEU A 95 7.64 10.47 -7.22
C LEU A 95 6.88 10.62 -8.55
N LEU A 96 5.79 9.89 -8.73
CA LEU A 96 4.90 10.02 -9.90
C LEU A 96 4.27 11.41 -9.94
N LEU A 97 3.81 11.94 -8.81
CA LEU A 97 3.31 13.31 -8.71
C LEU A 97 4.38 14.34 -9.07
N PHE A 98 5.62 14.16 -8.61
CA PHE A 98 6.73 15.04 -9.00
C PHE A 98 6.98 14.98 -10.51
N ALA A 99 7.02 13.78 -11.09
CA ALA A 99 7.19 13.59 -12.53
C ALA A 99 6.04 14.26 -13.32
N LEU A 100 4.80 14.10 -12.86
CA LEU A 100 3.62 14.74 -13.43
C LEU A 100 3.71 16.27 -13.35
N ALA A 101 4.05 16.83 -12.18
CA ALA A 101 4.23 18.27 -12.00
C ALA A 101 5.31 18.84 -12.93
N ARG A 102 6.41 18.12 -13.12
CA ARG A 102 7.46 18.48 -14.09
C ARG A 102 6.97 18.37 -15.53
N GLY A 103 6.19 17.35 -15.87
CA GLY A 103 5.54 17.19 -17.17
C GLY A 103 4.54 18.31 -17.49
N LEU A 104 3.83 18.80 -16.47
CA LEU A 104 2.95 19.97 -16.54
C LEU A 104 3.71 21.31 -16.52
N LYS A 105 5.04 21.27 -16.62
CA LYS A 105 5.94 22.43 -16.72
C LYS A 105 5.93 23.35 -15.48
N LEU A 106 5.56 22.85 -14.30
CA LEU A 106 5.77 23.60 -13.06
C LEU A 106 7.27 23.84 -12.84
N GLY A 107 7.62 25.03 -12.34
CA GLY A 107 9.00 25.34 -11.93
C GLY A 107 9.53 24.31 -10.93
N GLY A 108 10.84 24.06 -10.92
CA GLY A 108 11.44 22.97 -10.14
C GLY A 108 11.10 23.04 -8.64
N SER A 109 11.19 24.25 -8.06
CA SER A 109 10.81 24.50 -6.67
C SER A 109 9.33 24.32 -6.41
N ALA A 110 8.45 24.74 -7.34
CA ALA A 110 7.01 24.57 -7.21
C ALA A 110 6.62 23.08 -7.27
N ALA A 111 7.16 22.33 -8.24
CA ALA A 111 6.94 20.89 -8.35
C ALA A 111 7.41 20.14 -7.08
N LEU A 112 8.59 20.52 -6.55
CA LEU A 112 9.11 19.94 -5.32
C LEU A 112 8.23 20.28 -4.11
N ALA A 113 7.83 21.55 -3.95
CA ALA A 113 6.97 21.99 -2.86
C ALA A 113 5.62 21.28 -2.88
N THR A 114 4.94 21.23 -4.04
CA THR A 114 3.67 20.50 -4.22
C THR A 114 3.83 19.03 -3.84
N THR A 115 4.91 18.38 -4.28
CA THR A 115 5.14 16.97 -3.97
C THR A 115 5.40 16.73 -2.49
N LEU A 116 6.23 17.57 -1.85
CA LEU A 116 6.52 17.43 -0.43
C LEU A 116 5.27 17.68 0.42
N LEU A 117 4.45 18.68 0.05
CA LEU A 117 3.16 18.93 0.69
C LEU A 117 2.24 17.71 0.61
N PHE A 118 2.13 17.09 -0.57
CA PHE A 118 1.38 15.84 -0.74
C PHE A 118 1.96 14.70 0.11
N ALA A 119 3.28 14.49 0.02
CA ALA A 119 3.95 13.36 0.67
C ALA A 119 3.77 13.34 2.20
N VAL A 120 3.73 14.51 2.84
CA VAL A 120 3.64 14.65 4.31
C VAL A 120 2.23 15.00 4.81
N HIS A 121 1.24 15.10 3.93
CA HIS A 121 -0.08 15.57 4.30
C HIS A 121 -0.77 14.59 5.26
N PRO A 122 -1.24 15.02 6.46
CA PRO A 122 -1.84 14.11 7.46
C PRO A 122 -3.10 13.36 6.97
N LEU A 123 -3.77 13.88 5.94
CA LEU A 123 -4.89 13.17 5.30
C LEU A 123 -4.50 11.77 4.79
N HIS A 124 -3.22 11.54 4.48
CA HIS A 124 -2.74 10.24 4.01
C HIS A 124 -2.42 9.26 5.14
N THR A 125 -2.43 9.68 6.42
CA THR A 125 -2.08 8.80 7.54
C THR A 125 -2.91 7.52 7.55
N GLU A 126 -4.24 7.61 7.39
CA GLU A 126 -5.09 6.43 7.37
C GLU A 126 -4.80 5.52 6.18
N THR A 127 -4.48 6.09 5.02
CA THR A 127 -4.19 5.35 3.79
C THR A 127 -2.82 4.65 3.84
N VAL A 128 -1.82 5.30 4.42
CA VAL A 128 -0.44 4.80 4.46
C VAL A 128 -0.22 3.86 5.64
N ASP A 129 -0.68 4.23 6.83
CA ASP A 129 -0.36 3.50 8.06
C ASP A 129 -1.20 2.22 8.18
N TRP A 130 -2.45 2.24 7.73
CA TRP A 130 -3.32 1.08 7.84
C TRP A 130 -3.09 0.11 6.68
N VAL A 131 -2.61 -1.10 6.97
CA VAL A 131 -2.28 -2.10 5.94
C VAL A 131 -3.45 -2.32 5.01
N LYS A 132 -4.65 -2.54 5.54
CA LYS A 132 -5.92 -2.71 4.80
C LYS A 132 -6.17 -1.67 3.71
N ASN A 133 -5.78 -0.41 3.91
CA ASN A 133 -6.02 0.68 2.95
C ASN A 133 -5.03 0.71 1.78
N ARG A 134 -4.14 -0.29 1.64
CA ARG A 134 -3.25 -0.44 0.48
C ARG A 134 -3.94 -0.28 -0.87
N ALA A 135 -5.21 -0.65 -0.97
CA ALA A 135 -5.98 -0.48 -2.20
C ALA A 135 -6.03 0.98 -2.71
N ASP A 136 -5.89 1.97 -1.83
CA ASP A 136 -5.90 3.38 -2.22
C ASP A 136 -4.50 3.88 -2.64
N LEU A 137 -3.46 3.08 -2.37
CA LEU A 137 -2.07 3.34 -2.79
C LEU A 137 -1.73 2.71 -4.15
N LEU A 138 -2.50 1.71 -4.60
CA LEU A 138 -2.31 0.94 -5.83
C LEU A 138 -3.22 1.44 -6.95
#